data_AF-A0A914YGG9-F1
#
_entry.id   AF-A0A914YGG9-F1
#
_cell.length_a   1.000
_cell.length_b   1.000
_cell.length_c   1.000
_cell.angle_alpha   90.00
_cell.angle_beta   90.00
_cell.angle_gamma   90.00
#
_symmetry.space_group_name_H-M   'P 1'
#
loop_
_entity.id
_entity.type
_entity.pdbx_description
1 polymer ?
#
loop_
_entity_poly.entity_id
_entity_poly.type
_entity_poly.pdbx_seq_one_letter_code
_entity_poly.pdbx_strand_id
1 'polypeptide(L)'
;MAKEAARLKHNIDTKYMNFGFAGHSKTGKSSLINSLRGLKNNAEFAAGVDTIEKTHKVQMYPFTEAEFKMIRLYDIPGCGTVTHKTDGYYMIFLLFCFFGF
;
A
#
# COMPACT_ATOMS: atom_id res chain seq x y z
N MET A 1 5.04 -18.39 -10.99
CA MET A 1 6.33 -17.77 -11.37
C MET A 1 6.36 -16.25 -11.14
N ALA A 2 5.98 -15.38 -12.10
CA ALA A 2 6.16 -13.92 -11.96
C ALA A 2 5.32 -13.27 -10.84
N LYS A 3 4.05 -13.67 -10.70
CA LYS A 3 3.12 -13.14 -9.68
C LYS A 3 3.52 -13.54 -8.26
N GLU A 4 3.97 -14.77 -8.05
CA GLU A 4 4.43 -15.25 -6.74
C GLU A 4 5.71 -14.55 -6.30
N ALA A 5 6.67 -14.38 -7.22
CA ALA A 5 7.89 -13.62 -6.93
C ALA A 5 7.57 -12.16 -6.56
N ALA A 6 6.60 -11.54 -7.24
CA ALA A 6 6.12 -10.21 -6.90
C ALA A 6 5.43 -10.16 -5.53
N ARG A 7 4.60 -11.15 -5.20
CA ARG A 7 3.97 -11.28 -3.87
C ARG A 7 5.02 -11.45 -2.77
N LEU A 8 6.05 -12.26 -3.01
CA LEU A 8 7.15 -12.45 -2.06
C LEU A 8 7.91 -11.14 -1.82
N LYS A 9 8.19 -10.36 -2.87
CA LYS A 9 8.87 -9.05 -2.75
C LYS A 9 8.14 -8.08 -1.83
N HIS A 10 6.81 -8.11 -1.84
CA HIS A 10 5.96 -7.23 -1.03
C HIS A 10 5.43 -7.89 0.25
N ASN A 11 5.89 -9.11 0.59
CA ASN A 11 5.40 -9.90 1.72
C ASN A 11 3.86 -10.06 1.71
N ILE A 12 3.29 -10.35 0.55
CA ILE A 12 1.85 -10.62 0.38
C ILE A 12 1.59 -12.08 0.70
N ASP A 13 0.85 -12.31 1.78
CA ASP A 13 0.33 -13.62 2.15
C ASP A 13 -1.07 -13.80 1.53
N THR A 14 -1.18 -14.80 0.65
CA THR A 14 -2.39 -15.05 -0.15
C THR A 14 -3.54 -15.63 0.65
N LYS A 15 -3.34 -15.97 1.93
CA LYS A 15 -4.45 -16.35 2.81
C LYS A 15 -5.33 -15.15 3.20
N TYR A 16 -4.84 -13.93 3.02
CA TYR A 16 -5.56 -12.69 3.31
C TYR A 16 -6.15 -12.05 2.05
N MET A 17 -7.15 -11.19 2.25
CA MET A 17 -7.63 -10.25 1.24
C MET A 17 -6.72 -9.02 1.23
N ASN A 18 -5.96 -8.84 0.16
CA ASN A 18 -4.93 -7.82 0.05
C ASN A 18 -5.39 -6.68 -0.87
N PHE A 19 -5.48 -5.45 -0.35
CA PHE A 19 -5.88 -4.25 -1.10
C PHE A 19 -4.71 -3.29 -1.23
N GLY A 20 -4.27 -3.01 -2.46
CA GLY A 20 -3.22 -2.03 -2.74
C GLY A 20 -3.80 -0.68 -3.14
N PHE A 21 -3.35 0.39 -2.48
CA PHE A 21 -3.74 1.77 -2.78
C PHE A 21 -2.61 2.46 -3.54
N ALA A 22 -2.81 2.63 -4.85
CA ALA A 22 -1.84 3.22 -5.76
C ALA A 22 -2.35 4.56 -6.32
N GLY A 23 -1.44 5.44 -6.71
CA GLY A 23 -1.80 6.74 -7.29
C GLY A 23 -0.75 7.82 -7.00
N HIS A 24 -0.96 9.01 -7.55
CA HIS A 24 0.00 10.12 -7.44
C HIS A 24 0.34 10.46 -5.99
N SER A 25 1.52 11.03 -5.79
CA SER A 25 1.91 11.56 -4.48
C SER A 25 0.94 12.65 -4.01
N LYS A 26 0.75 12.76 -2.68
CA LYS A 26 -0.09 13.78 -2.03
C LYS A 26 -1.59 13.78 -2.42
N THR A 27 -2.11 12.68 -2.96
CA THR A 27 -3.56 12.54 -3.28
C THR A 27 -4.41 11.98 -2.13
N GLY A 28 -3.82 11.71 -0.96
CA GLY A 28 -4.55 11.27 0.23
C GLY A 28 -4.68 9.75 0.42
N LYS A 29 -3.87 8.93 -0.27
CA LYS A 29 -3.88 7.46 -0.13
C LYS A 29 -3.70 7.00 1.32
N SER A 30 -2.68 7.49 2.01
CA SER A 30 -2.39 7.16 3.41
C SER A 30 -3.51 7.64 4.35
N SER A 31 -4.06 8.83 4.10
CA SER A 31 -5.23 9.35 4.84
C SER A 31 -6.47 8.48 4.66
N LEU A 32 -6.69 7.93 3.46
CA LEU A 32 -7.77 7.00 3.20
C LEU A 32 -7.57 5.68 3.96
N ILE A 33 -6.36 5.11 3.94
CA ILE A 33 -6.01 3.90 4.71
C ILE A 33 -6.27 4.12 6.21
N ASN A 34 -5.85 5.28 6.75
CA ASN A 34 -6.10 5.62 8.16
C ASN A 34 -7.60 5.72 8.45
N SER A 35 -8.34 6.39 7.58
CA SER A 35 -9.79 6.57 7.74
C SER A 35 -10.54 5.23 7.70
N LEU A 36 -10.15 4.32 6.79
CA LEU A 36 -10.69 2.95 6.75
C LEU A 36 -10.42 2.19 8.05
N ARG A 37 -9.27 2.42 8.68
CA ARG A 37 -8.87 1.82 9.96
C ARG A 37 -9.40 2.59 11.18
N GLY A 38 -10.21 3.63 11.00
CA GLY A 38 -10.71 4.48 12.10
C GLY A 38 -9.62 5.27 12.83
N LEU A 39 -8.45 5.46 12.23
CA LEU A 39 -7.30 6.14 12.83
C LEU A 39 -7.22 7.61 12.43
N LYS A 40 -6.79 8.46 13.37
CA LYS A 40 -6.33 9.81 13.06
C LYS A 40 -4.97 9.74 12.38
N ASN A 41 -4.68 10.67 11.48
CA ASN A 41 -3.44 10.71 10.70
C ASN A 41 -2.15 10.85 11.53
N ASN A 42 -2.26 11.31 12.78
CA ASN A 42 -1.16 11.49 13.72
C ASN A 42 -1.11 10.40 14.81
N ALA A 43 -1.88 9.32 14.67
CA ALA A 43 -1.81 8.20 15.60
C ALA A 43 -0.50 7.41 15.42
N GLU A 44 -0.04 6.75 16.48
CA GLU A 44 1.24 6.02 16.54
C GLU A 44 1.41 4.95 15.42
N PHE A 45 0.30 4.35 14.98
CA PHE A 45 0.29 3.31 13.93
C PHE A 45 -0.44 3.74 12.66
N ALA A 46 -0.62 5.05 12.47
CA ALA A 46 -1.18 5.60 11.26
C ALA A 46 -0.22 5.38 10.07
N ALA A 47 -0.78 5.18 8.89
CA ALA A 47 -0.05 5.32 7.65
C ALA A 47 0.48 6.75 7.55
N GLY A 48 1.80 6.85 7.36
CA GLY A 48 2.51 8.12 7.39
C GLY A 48 1.98 9.06 6.31
N VAL A 49 1.35 10.15 6.73
CA VAL A 49 0.90 11.22 5.82
C VAL A 49 2.06 12.18 5.49
N ASP A 50 3.22 12.00 6.13
CA ASP A 50 4.35 12.90 6.06
C ASP A 50 4.72 13.21 4.60
N THR A 51 4.61 14.50 4.32
CA THR A 51 4.66 15.19 3.02
C THR A 51 6.03 15.13 2.33
N ILE A 52 6.95 14.33 2.86
CA ILE A 52 8.29 14.08 2.35
C ILE A 52 8.39 12.59 2.11
N GLU A 53 8.24 12.17 0.85
CA GLU A 53 8.30 10.77 0.44
C GLU A 53 9.61 10.10 0.92
N LYS A 54 9.55 9.43 2.07
CA LYS A 54 10.61 8.54 2.57
C LYS A 54 10.23 7.06 2.39
N THR A 55 8.98 6.76 2.04
CA THR A 55 8.51 5.41 1.76
C THR A 55 8.84 5.05 0.31
N HIS A 56 10.04 4.53 0.08
CA HIS A 56 10.41 3.86 -1.19
C HIS A 56 9.91 2.42 -1.28
N LYS A 57 9.16 1.96 -0.26
CA LYS A 57 8.70 0.58 -0.12
C LYS A 57 7.20 0.56 0.07
N VAL A 58 6.56 -0.44 -0.54
CA VAL A 58 5.16 -0.78 -0.29
C VAL A 58 5.01 -1.20 1.18
N GLN A 59 4.07 -0.60 1.90
CA GLN A 59 3.89 -0.81 3.33
C GLN A 59 2.51 -1.40 3.62
N MET A 60 2.46 -2.46 4.42
CA MET A 60 1.22 -3.11 4.85
C MET A 60 0.72 -2.53 6.18
N TYR A 61 -0.59 -2.33 6.28
CA TYR A 61 -1.34 -1.88 7.44
C TYR A 61 -2.51 -2.85 7.71
N PRO A 62 -2.45 -3.64 8.80
CA PRO A 62 -3.55 -4.53 9.16
C PRO A 62 -4.64 -3.79 9.95
N PHE A 63 -5.84 -4.37 9.95
CA PHE A 63 -6.86 -4.03 10.94
C PHE A 63 -6.56 -4.68 12.29
N THR A 64 -6.98 -4.00 13.37
CA THR A 64 -6.89 -4.50 14.75
C THR A 64 -8.17 -5.24 15.16
N GLU A 65 -9.27 -4.93 14.49
CA GLU A 65 -10.60 -5.44 14.76
C GLU A 65 -10.73 -6.88 14.26
N ALA A 66 -11.28 -7.76 15.09
CA ALA A 66 -11.40 -9.19 14.78
C ALA A 66 -12.23 -9.46 13.51
N GLU A 67 -13.23 -8.62 13.24
CA GLU A 67 -14.10 -8.69 12.06
C GLU A 67 -13.34 -8.42 10.75
N PHE A 68 -12.27 -7.63 10.78
CA PHE A 68 -11.47 -7.27 9.61
C PHE A 68 -10.09 -7.93 9.59
N LYS A 69 -9.84 -8.93 10.48
CA LYS A 69 -8.55 -9.62 10.59
C LYS A 69 -8.06 -10.27 9.29
N MET A 70 -8.97 -10.54 8.35
CA MET A 70 -8.67 -11.13 7.05
C MET A 70 -8.21 -10.12 5.99
N ILE A 71 -8.31 -8.82 6.28
CA ILE A 71 -8.01 -7.74 5.33
C ILE A 71 -6.62 -7.16 5.61
N ARG A 72 -5.86 -6.89 4.54
CA ARG A 72 -4.55 -6.23 4.58
C ARG A 72 -4.57 -5.05 3.61
N LEU A 73 -4.31 -3.85 4.12
CA LEU A 73 -4.24 -2.63 3.30
C LEU A 73 -2.79 -2.31 3.01
N TYR A 74 -2.45 -2.03 1.76
CA TYR A 74 -1.09 -1.73 1.34
C TYR A 74 -1.02 -0.30 0.81
N ASP A 75 -0.20 0.55 1.44
CA ASP A 75 0.14 1.86 0.93
C ASP A 75 1.28 1.73 -0.07
N ILE A 76 1.02 2.13 -1.32
CA ILE A 76 1.98 2.03 -2.42
C ILE A 76 2.56 3.43 -2.65
N PRO A 77 3.89 3.57 -2.76
CA PRO A 77 4.52 4.87 -2.96
C PRO A 77 3.92 5.65 -4.13
N GLY A 78 3.84 6.97 -3.98
CA GLY A 78 3.21 7.84 -4.95
C GLY A 78 3.94 7.83 -6.30
N CYS A 79 3.20 7.85 -7.40
CA CYS A 79 3.78 8.17 -8.70
C CYS A 79 3.89 9.69 -8.92
N GLY A 80 4.66 10.09 -9.93
CA GLY A 80 4.84 11.50 -10.32
C GLY A 80 5.88 12.25 -9.49
N THR A 81 6.77 11.54 -8.79
CA THR A 81 7.91 12.15 -8.08
C THR A 81 9.22 11.91 -8.85
N VAL A 82 10.27 12.66 -8.50
CA VAL A 82 11.59 12.54 -9.14
C VAL A 82 12.11 11.09 -9.08
N THR A 83 11.77 10.36 -8.01
CA THR A 83 12.16 8.96 -7.79
C THR A 83 11.18 7.96 -8.39
N HIS A 84 9.93 8.35 -8.63
CA HIS A 84 8.85 7.47 -9.08
C HIS A 84 8.14 8.08 -10.29
N LYS A 85 8.79 8.03 -11.46
CA LYS A 85 8.17 8.46 -12.73
C LYS A 85 6.90 7.64 -13.01
N THR A 86 5.93 8.27 -13.65
CA THR A 86 4.64 7.64 -14.00
C THR A 86 4.84 6.48 -14.98
N ASP A 87 5.80 6.61 -15.89
CA ASP A 87 6.15 5.56 -16.85
C ASP A 87 6.71 4.33 -16.13
N GLY A 88 6.11 3.18 -16.40
CA GLY A 88 6.51 1.91 -15.80
C GLY A 88 6.10 1.73 -14.34
N TYR A 89 5.37 2.67 -13.73
CA TYR A 89 4.92 2.60 -12.32
C TYR A 89 4.25 1.26 -11.97
N TYR A 90 3.37 0.78 -12.86
CA TYR A 90 2.72 -0.52 -12.73
C TYR A 90 3.70 -1.69 -12.57
N MET A 91 4.78 -1.67 -13.36
CA MET A 91 5.81 -2.72 -13.34
C MET A 91 6.82 -2.51 -12.22
N ILE A 92 7.22 -1.27 -11.93
CA ILE A 92 8.17 -0.93 -10.85
C ILE A 92 7.64 -1.41 -9.49
N PHE A 93 6.36 -1.14 -9.22
CA PHE A 93 5.69 -1.57 -7.99
C PHE A 93 5.00 -2.92 -8.12
N LEU A 94 5.15 -3.61 -9.26
CA LEU A 94 4.60 -4.94 -9.52
C LEU A 94 3.11 -5.04 -9.18
N LEU A 95 2.32 -4.04 -9.56
CA LEU A 95 0.92 -3.90 -9.13
C LEU A 95 0.05 -5.12 -9.51
N PHE A 96 0.44 -5.84 -10.57
CA PHE A 96 -0.17 -7.13 -10.97
C PHE A 96 -0.25 -8.17 -9.83
N CYS A 97 0.56 -8.08 -8.77
CA CYS A 97 0.50 -9.00 -7.64
C CYS A 97 -0.77 -8.86 -6.78
N PHE A 98 -1.43 -7.69 -6.84
CA PHE A 98 -2.70 -7.39 -6.16
C PHE A 98 -3.94 -7.71 -7.01
N PHE A 99 -3.79 -7.98 -8.31
CA PHE A 99 -4.91 -8.28 -9.20
C PHE A 99 -5.11 -9.79 -9.37
N GLY A 100 -6.35 -10.23 -9.54
CA GLY A 100 -6.71 -11.61 -9.88
C GLY A 100 -6.77 -12.55 -8.67
N PHE A 101 -7.95 -13.14 -8.48
CA PHE A 101 -8.21 -14.30 -7.63
C PHE A 101 -7.44 -15.51 -8.14
#